data_AF-A0A557SRB5-F1
#
_entry.id   AF-A0A557SRB5-F1
#
_cell.length_a   1.000
_cell.length_b   1.000
_cell.length_c   1.000
_cell.angle_alpha   90.00
_cell.angle_beta   90.00
_cell.angle_gamma   90.00
#
_symmetry.space_group_name_H-M   'P 1'
#
loop_
_entity.id
_entity.type
_entity.pdbx_description
1 polymer ?
#
loop_
_entity_poly.entity_id
_entity_poly.type
_entity_poly.pdbx_seq_one_letter_code
_entity_poly.pdbx_strand_id
1 'polypeptide(L)'
;MFYLIIMKYRSRTEIVAMILDAANGGATKTKIMYKSFLSYAQLKEYFTMLIENGSLEYEDGLLNIYRTTEKGLRLLKIYNQIEEIIPQVHAN
;
A
#
# COMPACT_ATOMS: atom_id res chain seq x y z
N MET A 1 -21.06 -21.60 15.04
CA MET A 1 -19.79 -21.40 14.32
C MET A 1 -19.61 -19.89 14.09
N PHE A 2 -19.22 -19.14 15.13
CA PHE A 2 -18.96 -17.71 14.98
C PHE A 2 -17.52 -17.54 14.47
N TYR A 3 -17.37 -17.07 13.24
CA TYR A 3 -16.06 -16.66 12.73
C TYR A 3 -15.72 -15.35 13.45
N LEU A 4 -14.79 -15.40 14.40
CA LEU A 4 -14.23 -14.19 14.97
C LEU A 4 -13.38 -13.57 13.86
N ILE A 5 -13.95 -12.61 13.12
CA ILE A 5 -13.13 -11.72 12.29
C ILE A 5 -12.30 -10.93 13.29
N ILE A 6 -11.07 -11.39 13.56
CA ILE A 6 -10.08 -10.57 14.24
C ILE A 6 -9.91 -9.35 13.32
N MET A 7 -10.55 -8.23 13.67
CA MET A 7 -10.33 -6.95 13.01
C MET A 7 -8.90 -6.51 13.32
N LYS A 8 -7.95 -6.98 12.51
CA LYS A 8 -6.60 -6.44 12.50
C LYS A 8 -6.71 -5.03 11.92
N TYR A 9 -6.61 -4.02 12.80
CA TYR A 9 -6.49 -2.65 12.36
C TYR A 9 -5.18 -2.53 11.58
N ARG A 10 -5.30 -2.20 10.30
CA ARG A 10 -4.13 -2.03 9.44
C ARG A 10 -3.43 -0.75 9.82
N SER A 11 -2.12 -0.84 10.04
CA SER A 11 -1.32 0.35 10.33
C SER A 11 -1.22 1.23 9.09
N ARG A 12 -0.92 2.52 9.27
CA ARG A 12 -0.64 3.42 8.14
C ARG A 12 0.51 2.89 7.28
N THR A 13 1.51 2.29 7.91
CA THR A 13 2.68 1.70 7.22
C THR A 13 2.30 0.48 6.38
N GLU A 14 1.42 -0.38 6.89
CA GLU A 14 0.87 -1.52 6.15
C GLU A 14 0.07 -1.05 4.93
N ILE A 15 -0.74 0.00 5.09
CA ILE A 15 -1.49 0.61 3.99
C ILE A 15 -0.55 1.16 2.91
N VAL A 16 0.50 1.87 3.31
CA VAL A 16 1.52 2.38 2.40
C VAL A 16 2.21 1.22 1.65
N ALA A 17 2.62 0.17 2.36
CA ALA A 17 3.25 -1.00 1.76
C ALA A 17 2.34 -1.68 0.72
N MET A 18 1.06 -1.90 1.04
CA MET A 18 0.09 -2.47 0.08
C MET A 18 -0.12 -1.60 -1.16
N ILE A 19 -0.17 -0.27 -1.02
CA ILE A 19 -0.30 0.63 -2.18
C ILE A 19 0.93 0.53 -3.07
N LEU A 20 2.13 0.61 -2.48
CA LEU A 20 3.39 0.55 -3.22
C LEU A 20 3.61 -0.83 -3.85
N ASP A 21 3.19 -1.91 -3.21
CA ASP A 21 3.21 -3.24 -3.84
C ASP A 21 2.21 -3.34 -5.00
N ALA A 22 0.99 -2.84 -4.82
CA ALA A 22 -0.04 -2.89 -5.84
C ALA A 22 0.29 -2.03 -7.09
N ALA A 23 1.03 -0.95 -6.91
CA ALA A 23 1.52 -0.07 -7.97
C ALA A 23 2.89 -0.49 -8.54
N ASN A 24 3.52 -1.53 -7.99
CA ASN A 24 4.77 -2.05 -8.52
C ASN A 24 4.55 -2.59 -9.95
N GLY A 25 5.39 -2.16 -10.89
CA GLY A 25 5.22 -2.45 -12.32
C GLY A 25 4.16 -1.60 -13.03
N GLY A 26 3.47 -0.71 -12.34
CA GLY A 26 2.43 0.16 -12.88
C GLY A 26 1.03 -0.45 -12.75
N ALA A 27 0.10 0.31 -12.19
CA ALA A 27 -1.29 -0.10 -12.05
C ALA A 27 -2.27 1.07 -12.13
N THR A 28 -3.50 0.78 -12.54
CA THR A 28 -4.59 1.76 -12.48
C THR A 28 -5.00 2.01 -11.04
N LYS A 29 -5.55 3.21 -10.78
CA LYS A 29 -6.14 3.57 -9.49
C LYS A 29 -7.10 2.50 -8.96
N THR A 30 -7.98 1.97 -9.82
CA THR A 30 -8.95 0.93 -9.46
C THR A 30 -8.27 -0.35 -9.01
N LYS A 31 -7.24 -0.82 -9.73
CA LYS A 31 -6.49 -2.03 -9.37
C LYS A 31 -5.80 -1.88 -8.01
N ILE A 32 -5.22 -0.70 -7.75
CA ILE A 32 -4.58 -0.40 -6.46
C ILE A 32 -5.62 -0.34 -5.33
N MET A 33 -6.78 0.28 -5.57
CA MET A 33 -7.87 0.34 -4.60
C MET A 33 -8.31 -1.05 -4.14
N TYR A 34 -8.56 -1.95 -5.08
CA TYR A 34 -8.98 -3.32 -4.78
C TYR A 34 -7.89 -4.10 -4.05
N LYS A 35 -6.63 -4.02 -4.49
CA LYS A 35 -5.51 -4.71 -3.84
C LYS A 35 -5.22 -4.20 -2.43
N SER A 36 -5.43 -2.91 -2.17
CA SER A 36 -5.18 -2.28 -0.88
C SER A 36 -6.41 -2.22 0.02
N PHE A 37 -7.57 -2.75 -0.41
CA PHE A 37 -8.85 -2.69 0.31
C PHE A 37 -9.15 -1.29 0.88
N LEU A 38 -8.94 -0.25 0.09
CA LEU A 38 -9.19 1.14 0.49
C LEU A 38 -10.47 1.68 -0.16
N SER A 39 -11.15 2.57 0.55
CA SER A 39 -12.15 3.43 -0.10
C SER A 39 -11.48 4.43 -1.03
N TYR A 40 -12.24 4.97 -1.99
CA TYR A 40 -11.76 6.00 -2.90
C TYR A 40 -11.19 7.23 -2.17
N ALA A 41 -11.85 7.65 -1.08
CA ALA A 41 -11.45 8.82 -0.30
C ALA A 41 -10.09 8.58 0.38
N GLN A 42 -9.94 7.46 1.09
CA GLN A 42 -8.68 7.09 1.74
C GLN A 42 -7.55 6.94 0.72
N LEU A 43 -7.82 6.25 -0.40
CA LEU A 43 -6.81 6.06 -1.44
C LEU A 43 -6.30 7.41 -1.98
N LYS A 44 -7.18 8.39 -2.16
CA LYS A 44 -6.79 9.73 -2.62
C LYS A 44 -5.85 10.42 -1.64
N GLU A 45 -6.14 10.36 -0.33
CA GLU A 45 -5.26 10.94 0.71
C GLU A 45 -3.87 10.32 0.70
N TYR A 46 -3.79 8.98 0.60
CA TYR A 46 -2.50 8.29 0.51
C TYR A 46 -1.79 8.57 -0.81
N PHE A 47 -2.49 8.67 -1.94
CA PHE A 47 -1.88 9.03 -3.23
C PHE A 47 -1.25 10.41 -3.17
N THR A 48 -1.96 11.40 -2.64
CA THR A 48 -1.41 12.76 -2.47
C THR A 48 -0.13 12.70 -1.63
N MET A 49 -0.16 12.07 -0.46
CA MET A 49 1.01 11.95 0.42
C MET A 49 2.19 11.22 -0.25
N LEU A 50 1.92 10.13 -0.98
CA LEU A 50 2.96 9.29 -1.61
C LEU A 50 3.55 9.93 -2.86
N ILE A 51 2.78 10.73 -3.59
CA ILE A 51 3.27 11.50 -4.73
C ILE A 51 4.10 12.68 -4.25
N GLU A 52 3.61 13.45 -3.29
CA GLU A 52 4.34 14.58 -2.69
C GLU A 52 5.68 14.15 -2.09
N ASN A 53 5.73 12.97 -1.48
CA ASN A 53 6.97 12.44 -0.94
C ASN A 53 7.85 11.71 -1.97
N GLY A 54 7.39 11.57 -3.23
CA GLY A 54 8.14 10.94 -4.31
C GLY A 54 8.32 9.42 -4.18
N SER A 55 7.44 8.73 -3.45
CA SER A 55 7.43 7.26 -3.37
C SER A 55 6.54 6.62 -4.43
N LEU A 56 5.53 7.36 -4.92
CA LEU A 56 4.64 6.97 -5.99
C LEU A 56 4.68 8.03 -7.10
N GLU A 57 4.65 7.61 -8.36
CA GLU A 57 4.53 8.50 -9.51
C GLU A 57 3.21 8.28 -10.23
N TYR A 58 2.74 9.33 -10.89
CA TYR A 58 1.55 9.29 -11.73
C TYR A 58 1.97 9.61 -13.16
N GLU A 59 1.74 8.65 -14.06
CA GLU A 59 1.94 8.79 -15.49
C GLU A 59 0.60 9.16 -16.13
N ASP A 60 0.50 10.43 -16.56
CA ASP A 60 -0.68 10.93 -17.25
C ASP A 60 -0.72 10.40 -18.69
N GLY A 61 -1.83 9.77 -19.07
CA GLY A 61 -1.97 9.08 -20.35
C GLY A 61 -3.31 8.35 -20.46
N LEU A 62 -3.49 7.55 -21.53
CA LEU A 62 -4.78 6.88 -21.81
C LEU A 62 -5.32 6.01 -20.66
N LEU A 63 -4.43 5.48 -19.81
CA LEU A 63 -4.79 4.54 -18.74
C LEU A 63 -4.60 5.07 -17.32
N ASN A 64 -4.10 6.31 -17.14
CA ASN A 64 -3.87 6.94 -15.84
C ASN A 64 -3.17 6.00 -14.83
N ILE A 65 -1.90 5.70 -15.10
CA ILE A 65 -1.13 4.67 -14.41
C ILE A 65 -0.38 5.28 -13.23
N TYR A 66 -0.40 4.58 -12.10
CA TYR A 66 0.42 4.88 -10.94
C TYR A 66 1.52 3.84 -10.85
N ARG A 67 2.76 4.28 -10.61
CA ARG A 67 3.91 3.40 -10.54
C ARG A 67 4.70 3.67 -9.26
N THR A 68 5.17 2.60 -8.65
CA THR A 68 6.07 2.69 -7.49
C THR A 68 7.45 3.10 -7.96
N THR A 69 7.95 4.22 -7.44
CA THR A 69 9.29 4.74 -7.74
C THR A 69 10.37 3.88 -7.08
N GLU A 70 11.64 4.09 -7.42
CA GLU A 70 12.77 3.48 -6.71
C GLU A 70 12.77 3.78 -5.21
N LYS A 71 12.37 5.01 -4.82
CA LYS A 71 12.26 5.38 -3.40
C LYS A 71 11.18 4.56 -2.71
N GLY A 72 10.02 4.38 -3.36
CA GLY A 72 8.94 3.54 -2.88
C GLY A 72 9.35 2.07 -2.75
N LEU A 73 10.10 1.53 -3.72
CA LEU A 73 10.63 0.17 -3.68
C LEU A 73 11.58 -0.05 -2.50
N ARG A 74 12.45 0.94 -2.20
CA ARG A 74 13.32 0.88 -1.00
C ARG A 74 12.51 0.84 0.28
N LEU A 75 11.46 1.65 0.39
CA LEU A 75 10.57 1.66 1.55
C LEU A 75 9.86 0.31 1.71
N LEU A 76 9.33 -0.25 0.62
CA LEU A 76 8.68 -1.55 0.61
C LEU A 76 9.63 -2.68 1.05
N LYS A 77 10.89 -2.65 0.58
CA LYS A 77 11.91 -3.61 0.99
C LYS A 77 12.18 -3.54 2.51
N ILE A 78 12.32 -2.34 3.06
CA ILE A 78 12.52 -2.15 4.51
C ILE A 78 11.31 -2.66 5.29
N TYR A 79 10.10 -2.35 4.83
CA TYR A 79 8.87 -2.85 5.46
C TYR A 79 8.85 -4.37 5.54
N ASN A 80 9.12 -5.05 4.43
CA ASN A 80 9.12 -6.52 4.36
C ASN A 80 10.19 -7.12 5.29
N GLN A 81 11.39 -6.53 5.36
CA GLN A 81 12.44 -6.96 6.28
C GLN A 81 12.02 -6.80 7.76
N ILE A 82 11.33 -5.71 8.09
CA ILE A 82 10.81 -5.49 9.44
C ILE A 82 9.73 -6.53 9.79
N GLU A 83 8.81 -6.82 8.87
CA GLU A 83 7.79 -7.86 9.09
C GLU A 83 8.39 -9.26 9.29
N GLU A 84 9.51 -9.57 8.64
CA GLU A 84 10.22 -10.84 8.84
C GLU A 84 10.89 -10.93 10.23
N ILE A 85 11.34 -9.81 10.79
CA ILE A 85 12.09 -9.75 12.06
C ILE A 85 11.13 -9.69 13.26
N ILE A 86 9.99 -9.03 13.13
CA ILE A 86 9.03 -8.89 14.23
C ILE A 86 8.27 -10.22 14.38
N PRO A 87 8.44 -10.96 15.49
CA PRO A 87 7.54 -12.06 15.80
C PRO A 87 6.15 -11.45 15.88
N GLN A 88 5.22 -11.92 15.05
CA GLN A 88 3.81 -11.59 15.19
C GLN A 88 3.45 -11.91 16.64
N VAL A 89 3.30 -10.88 17.49
CA VAL A 89 2.86 -11.05 18.88
C VAL A 89 1.43 -11.54 18.79
N HIS A 90 1.30 -12.86 18.66
CA HIS A 90 0.04 -13.54 18.83
C HIS A 90 -0.27 -13.39 20.32
N ALA A 91 -1.29 -12.58 20.59
CA ALA A 91 -2.02 -12.68 21.83
C ALA A 91 -2.52 -14.13 21.92
N ASN A 92 -1.93 -14.91 22.83
CA ASN A 92 -2.48 -16.16 23.31
C ASN A 92 -3.80 -15.90 24.06
#